data_AF-A0A3B0V9B3-F1
#
_entry.id   AF-A0A3B0V9B3-F1
#
_cell.length_a   1.000
_cell.length_b   1.000
_cell.length_c   1.000
_cell.angle_alpha   90.00
_cell.angle_beta   90.00
_cell.angle_gamma   90.00
#
_symmetry.space_group_name_H-M   'P 1'
#
loop_
_entity.id
_entity.type
_entity.pdbx_description
1 polymer ?
#
loop_
_entity_poly.entity_id
_entity_poly.type
_entity_poly.pdbx_seq_one_letter_code
_entity_poly.pdbx_strand_id
1 'polypeptide(L)'
;GFHLAKYGRPLFDGIIEAWNHGPVVPEIYVTYKEYGAAGIPCPDRFRESKYRKEVCDFLNEIYRLYGQFSAPKLRQMTHDEPLWRKVTNRQVIKISLMKDYFLSRSEVRPLVVQAHTKTWEQSANKILKRRKELWERLAKV
;
A
#
# COMPACT_ATOMS: atom_id res chain seq x y z
N GLY A 1 1.30 5.43 1.97
CA GLY A 1 0.72 6.22 0.88
C GLY A 1 -0.26 5.44 0.02
N PHE A 2 0.24 4.67 -0.95
CA PHE A 2 -0.60 3.99 -1.97
C PHE A 2 -1.77 3.17 -1.42
N HIS A 3 -1.56 2.35 -0.38
CA HIS A 3 -2.64 1.54 0.21
C HIS A 3 -3.75 2.41 0.81
N LEU A 4 -3.37 3.51 1.48
CA LEU A 4 -4.29 4.48 2.06
C LEU A 4 -5.14 5.17 0.99
N ALA A 5 -4.54 5.53 -0.14
CA ALA A 5 -5.27 6.14 -1.26
C ALA A 5 -6.17 5.12 -1.98
N LYS A 6 -5.71 3.88 -2.18
CA LYS A 6 -6.44 2.82 -2.90
C LYS A 6 -7.63 2.27 -2.09
N TYR A 7 -7.43 2.02 -0.80
CA TYR A 7 -8.40 1.31 0.07
C TYR A 7 -9.00 2.18 1.17
N GLY A 8 -8.62 3.46 1.25
CA GLY A 8 -9.12 4.39 2.26
C GLY A 8 -8.57 4.16 3.67
N ARG A 9 -7.65 3.19 3.86
CA ARG A 9 -7.07 2.84 5.17
C ARG A 9 -5.56 2.58 5.09
N PRO A 10 -4.78 2.85 6.16
CA PRO A 10 -3.37 2.45 6.23
C PRO A 10 -3.18 0.94 6.04
N LEU A 11 -1.99 0.52 5.62
CA LEU A 11 -1.63 -0.90 5.56
C LEU A 11 -1.24 -1.43 6.95
N PHE A 12 -0.69 -0.56 7.80
CA PHE A 12 -0.26 -0.81 9.16
C PHE A 12 -0.43 0.49 9.97
N ASP A 13 -0.48 0.38 11.30
CA ASP A 13 -0.84 1.49 12.21
C ASP A 13 0.37 2.29 12.75
N GLY A 14 1.53 2.13 12.11
CA GLY A 14 2.78 2.76 12.53
C GLY A 14 2.83 4.26 12.23
N ILE A 15 3.42 5.02 13.16
CA ILE A 15 3.69 6.45 12.98
C ILE A 15 4.80 6.61 11.94
N ILE A 16 4.62 7.56 11.02
CA ILE A 16 5.61 7.90 10.00
C ILE A 16 6.09 9.33 10.26
N GLU A 17 7.39 9.51 10.44
CA GLU A 17 8.05 10.80 10.63
C GLU A 17 8.82 11.22 9.38
N ALA A 18 8.88 12.52 9.11
CA ALA A 18 9.73 13.07 8.05
C ALA A 18 11.16 13.24 8.56
N TRP A 19 12.06 12.32 8.22
CA TRP A 19 13.48 12.42 8.57
C TRP A 19 14.28 13.00 7.40
N ASN A 20 15.51 13.47 7.65
CA ASN A 20 16.39 14.06 6.64
C ASN A 20 16.61 13.23 5.35
N HIS A 21 16.33 11.92 5.37
CA HIS A 21 16.53 11.02 4.24
C HIS A 21 15.24 10.36 3.72
N GLY A 22 14.08 10.81 4.22
CA GLY A 22 12.78 10.28 3.81
C GLY A 22 11.88 9.93 4.99
N PRO A 23 10.67 9.43 4.71
CA PRO A 23 9.73 8.97 5.74
C PRO A 23 10.30 7.74 6.46
N VAL A 24 10.26 7.76 7.79
CA VAL A 24 10.74 6.67 8.65
C VAL A 24 9.64 6.27 9.62
N VAL A 25 9.49 4.97 9.86
CA VAL A 25 8.73 4.44 11.00
C VAL A 25 9.71 4.29 12.17
N PRO A 26 9.67 5.16 13.21
CA PRO A 26 10.73 5.21 14.22
C PRO A 26 10.91 3.89 14.98
N GLU A 27 9.81 3.19 15.27
CA GLU A 27 9.82 1.87 15.92
C GLU A 27 10.64 0.83 15.13
N ILE A 28 10.45 0.79 13.81
CA ILE A 28 11.19 -0.10 12.92
C ILE A 28 12.65 0.32 12.83
N TYR A 29 12.92 1.63 12.72
CA TYR A 29 14.30 2.12 12.71
C TYR A 29 15.04 1.74 13.99
N VAL A 30 14.45 1.95 15.17
CA VAL A 30 15.08 1.60 16.45
C VAL A 30 15.40 0.11 16.51
N THR A 31 14.53 -0.74 15.98
CA THR A 31 14.72 -2.20 15.94
C THR A 31 15.90 -2.61 15.06
N TYR A 32 16.17 -1.90 13.96
CA TYR A 32 17.17 -2.31 12.96
C TYR A 32 18.35 -1.35 12.79
N LYS A 33 18.45 -0.28 13.59
CA LYS A 33 19.51 0.75 13.44
C LYS A 33 20.93 0.21 13.60
N GLU A 34 21.10 -0.90 14.33
CA GLU A 34 22.41 -1.53 14.56
C GLU A 34 23.06 -2.06 13.29
N TYR A 35 22.26 -2.42 12.27
CA TYR A 35 22.76 -2.87 10.97
C TYR A 35 23.31 -1.72 10.12
N GLY A 36 23.00 -0.46 10.46
CA GLY A 36 23.53 0.71 9.77
C GLY A 36 23.30 0.67 8.26
N ALA A 37 24.39 0.65 7.49
CA ALA A 37 24.37 0.57 6.03
C ALA A 37 24.38 -0.88 5.50
N ALA A 38 24.56 -1.87 6.37
CA ALA A 38 24.52 -3.28 6.00
C ALA A 38 23.07 -3.74 5.76
N GLY A 39 22.93 -4.84 5.01
CA GLY A 39 21.63 -5.46 4.82
C GLY A 39 21.09 -6.04 6.13
N ILE A 40 19.79 -5.84 6.38
CA ILE A 40 19.10 -6.52 7.47
C ILE A 40 19.07 -8.03 7.15
N PRO A 41 19.46 -8.92 8.08
CA PRO A 41 19.43 -10.35 7.87
C PRO A 41 18.05 -10.84 7.46
N CYS A 42 18.01 -11.73 6.48
CA CYS A 42 16.77 -12.39 6.10
C CYS A 42 16.27 -13.22 7.31
N PRO A 43 14.99 -13.12 7.71
CA PRO A 43 14.48 -13.93 8.78
C PRO A 43 14.49 -15.41 8.37
N ASP A 44 14.87 -16.30 9.30
CA ASP A 44 14.93 -17.75 9.07
C ASP A 44 13.59 -18.35 8.61
N ARG A 45 12.47 -17.69 8.95
CA ARG A 45 11.11 -18.11 8.59
C ARG A 45 10.25 -16.93 8.19
N PHE A 46 10.20 -16.62 6.90
CA PHE A 46 9.12 -15.83 6.32
C PHE A 46 7.95 -16.74 5.94
N ARG A 47 6.75 -16.48 6.49
CA ARG A 47 5.53 -17.22 6.15
C ARG A 47 4.55 -16.29 5.43
N GLU A 48 4.59 -16.31 4.11
CA GLU A 48 3.68 -15.50 3.27
C GLU A 48 2.20 -15.79 3.57
N SER A 49 1.87 -17.04 3.93
CA SER A 49 0.52 -17.46 4.29
C SER A 49 -0.08 -16.77 5.52
N LYS A 50 0.72 -16.03 6.30
CA LYS A 50 0.21 -15.17 7.38
C LYS A 50 -0.52 -13.93 6.87
N TYR A 51 -0.30 -13.55 5.61
CA TYR A 51 -0.86 -12.35 5.02
C TYR A 51 -1.96 -12.70 4.02
N ARG A 52 -2.97 -11.84 3.92
CA ARG A 52 -4.01 -11.97 2.91
C ARG A 52 -3.41 -11.82 1.51
N LYS A 53 -3.88 -12.63 0.57
CA LYS A 53 -3.38 -12.62 -0.82
C LYS A 53 -3.42 -11.22 -1.44
N GLU A 54 -4.47 -10.45 -1.17
CA GLU A 54 -4.63 -9.09 -1.69
C GLU A 54 -3.54 -8.14 -1.19
N VAL A 55 -3.04 -8.34 0.03
CA VAL A 55 -1.92 -7.58 0.58
C VAL A 55 -0.62 -7.98 -0.11
N CYS A 56 -0.38 -9.28 -0.28
CA CYS A 56 0.82 -9.77 -0.99
C CYS A 56 0.84 -9.27 -2.45
N ASP A 57 -0.28 -9.37 -3.16
CA ASP A 57 -0.42 -8.88 -4.53
C ASP A 57 -0.14 -7.37 -4.61
N PHE A 58 -0.68 -6.59 -3.66
CA PHE A 58 -0.44 -5.15 -3.57
C PHE A 58 1.05 -4.83 -3.30
N LEU A 59 1.69 -5.54 -2.37
CA LEU A 59 3.11 -5.35 -2.07
C LEU A 59 4.00 -5.73 -3.26
N ASN A 60 3.67 -6.81 -3.98
CA ASN A 60 4.37 -7.22 -5.20
C ASN A 60 4.25 -6.19 -6.33
N GLU A 61 3.11 -5.51 -6.43
CA GLU A 61 2.91 -4.40 -7.36
C GLU A 61 3.79 -3.19 -6.99
N ILE A 62 3.80 -2.79 -5.71
CA ILE A 62 4.69 -1.72 -5.23
C ILE A 62 6.17 -2.08 -5.45
N TYR A 63 6.54 -3.32 -5.19
CA TYR A 63 7.91 -3.80 -5.40
C TYR A 63 8.31 -3.75 -6.89
N ARG A 64 7.43 -4.15 -7.81
CA ARG A 64 7.70 -4.02 -9.26
C ARG A 64 7.91 -2.57 -9.69
N LEU A 65 7.18 -1.62 -9.10
CA LEU A 65 7.31 -0.20 -9.44
C LEU A 65 8.61 0.41 -8.89
N TYR A 66 8.92 0.17 -7.61
CA TYR A 66 9.97 0.90 -6.90
C TYR A 66 11.22 0.08 -6.58
N GLY A 67 11.15 -1.25 -6.57
CA GLY A 67 12.27 -2.13 -6.23
C GLY A 67 13.44 -2.07 -7.20
N GLN A 68 13.23 -1.51 -8.39
CA GLN A 68 14.29 -1.25 -9.38
C GLN A 68 15.19 -0.05 -9.03
N PHE A 69 14.77 0.82 -8.10
CA PHE A 69 15.51 2.04 -7.77
C PHE A 69 16.45 1.82 -6.60
N SER A 70 17.63 2.44 -6.67
CA SER A 70 18.58 2.46 -5.57
C SER A 70 18.08 3.31 -4.39
N ALA A 71 18.59 3.06 -3.18
CA ALA A 71 18.23 3.85 -1.99
C ALA A 71 18.46 5.37 -2.17
N PRO A 72 19.58 5.85 -2.77
CA PRO A 72 19.74 7.26 -3.10
C PRO A 72 18.66 7.79 -4.04
N LYS A 73 18.26 7.01 -5.04
CA LYS A 73 17.21 7.40 -5.99
C LYS A 73 15.84 7.49 -5.32
N LEU A 74 15.48 6.52 -4.48
CA LEU A 74 14.23 6.54 -3.71
C LEU A 74 14.15 7.75 -2.77
N ARG A 75 15.26 8.08 -2.10
CA ARG A 75 15.37 9.31 -1.31
C ARG A 75 15.13 10.55 -2.17
N GLN A 76 15.82 10.67 -3.30
CA GLN A 76 15.64 11.83 -4.18
C GLN A 76 14.17 11.97 -4.63
N MET A 77 13.57 10.86 -5.07
CA MET A 77 12.16 10.85 -5.47
C MET A 77 11.24 11.35 -4.36
N THR A 78 11.48 10.92 -3.12
CA THR A 78 10.74 11.39 -1.94
C THR A 78 10.91 12.90 -1.74
N HIS A 79 12.13 13.42 -1.85
CA HIS A 79 12.42 14.84 -1.67
C HIS A 79 11.80 15.72 -2.77
N ASP A 80 11.59 15.16 -3.96
CA ASP A 80 10.91 15.82 -5.07
C ASP A 80 9.38 15.87 -4.88
N GLU A 81 8.81 15.08 -3.95
CA GLU A 81 7.38 15.04 -3.70
C GLU A 81 6.86 16.37 -3.10
N PRO A 82 5.75 16.93 -3.59
CA PRO A 82 5.14 18.13 -3.02
C PRO A 82 4.76 18.02 -1.54
N LEU A 83 4.46 16.80 -1.05
CA LEU A 83 4.22 16.53 0.37
C LEU A 83 5.45 16.86 1.20
N TRP A 84 6.65 16.59 0.69
CA TRP A 84 7.91 16.76 1.41
C TRP A 84 8.17 18.22 1.81
N ARG A 85 7.72 19.17 0.98
CA ARG A 85 7.79 20.61 1.28
C ARG A 85 6.84 21.06 2.40
N LYS A 86 5.90 20.22 2.83
CA LYS A 86 4.86 20.54 3.83
C LYS A 86 5.16 19.95 5.21
N VAL A 87 6.29 19.26 5.37
CA VAL A 87 6.68 18.60 6.61
C VAL A 87 8.09 19.03 7.01
N THR A 88 8.34 19.10 8.31
CA THR A 88 9.64 19.46 8.88
C THR A 88 10.32 18.23 9.48
N ASN A 89 11.64 18.31 9.70
CA ASN A 89 12.41 17.19 10.24
C ASN A 89 11.82 16.71 11.58
N ARG A 90 11.69 15.39 11.75
CA ARG A 90 11.07 14.69 12.89
C ARG A 90 9.57 14.92 13.07
N GLN A 91 8.92 15.67 12.18
CA GLN A 91 7.47 15.85 12.27
C GLN A 91 6.73 14.59 11.83
N VAL A 92 5.71 14.20 12.60
CA VAL A 92 4.77 13.15 12.20
C VAL A 92 4.00 13.59 10.95
N ILE A 93 4.07 12.77 9.91
CA ILE A 93 3.34 13.00 8.66
C ILE A 93 1.87 12.64 8.88
N LYS A 94 1.00 13.66 8.85
CA LYS A 94 -0.44 13.48 9.04
C LYS A 94 -1.02 12.52 7.99
N ILE A 95 -1.89 11.60 8.43
CA ILE A 95 -2.58 10.65 7.55
C ILE A 95 -3.38 11.37 6.46
N SER A 96 -4.08 12.46 6.79
CA SER A 96 -4.81 13.27 5.81
C SER A 96 -3.90 13.82 4.71
N LEU A 97 -2.78 14.43 5.11
CA LEU A 97 -1.78 14.96 4.17
C LEU A 97 -1.24 13.87 3.24
N MET A 98 -0.93 12.70 3.79
CA MET A 98 -0.50 11.55 2.99
C MET A 98 -1.61 11.06 2.05
N LYS A 99 -2.85 10.98 2.53
CA LYS A 99 -3.99 10.55 1.72
C LYS A 99 -4.19 11.49 0.53
N ASP A 100 -4.22 12.80 0.77
CA ASP A 100 -4.44 13.82 -0.26
C ASP A 100 -3.35 13.78 -1.34
N TYR A 101 -2.09 13.69 -0.92
CA TYR A 101 -0.97 13.59 -1.85
C TYR A 101 -1.07 12.35 -2.73
N PHE A 102 -1.25 11.16 -2.13
CA PHE A 102 -1.31 9.92 -2.92
C PHE A 102 -2.58 9.84 -3.77
N LEU A 103 -3.71 10.45 -3.38
CA LEU A 103 -4.91 10.55 -4.24
C LEU A 103 -4.69 11.46 -5.46
N SER A 104 -3.83 12.47 -5.36
CA SER A 104 -3.48 13.33 -6.50
C SER A 104 -2.57 12.67 -7.54
N ARG A 105 -1.95 11.53 -7.21
CA ARG A 105 -1.00 10.84 -8.08
C ARG A 105 -1.72 10.11 -9.21
N SER A 106 -1.22 10.26 -10.43
CA SER A 106 -1.78 9.61 -11.60
C SER A 106 -1.67 8.09 -11.49
N GLU A 107 -0.63 7.55 -10.84
CA GLU A 107 -0.45 6.10 -10.67
C GLU A 107 -1.52 5.46 -9.78
N VAL A 108 -2.12 6.23 -8.87
CA VAL A 108 -3.22 5.73 -8.03
C VAL A 108 -4.52 5.62 -8.81
N ARG A 109 -4.75 6.46 -9.82
CA ARG A 109 -6.01 6.43 -10.60
C ARG A 109 -6.22 5.10 -11.33
N PRO A 110 -5.25 4.54 -12.10
CA PRO A 110 -5.36 3.18 -12.66
C PRO A 110 -5.60 2.12 -11.60
N LEU A 111 -4.95 2.21 -10.43
CA LEU A 111 -5.11 1.23 -9.34
C LEU A 111 -6.51 1.29 -8.70
N VAL A 112 -7.07 2.50 -8.53
CA VAL A 112 -8.40 2.72 -7.96
C VAL A 112 -9.50 2.33 -8.95
N VAL A 113 -9.32 2.65 -10.24
CA VAL A 113 -10.25 2.25 -11.31
C VAL A 113 -10.28 0.72 -11.42
N GLN A 114 -9.13 0.05 -11.46
CA GLN A 114 -9.06 -1.42 -11.47
C GLN A 114 -9.64 -2.07 -10.22
N ALA A 115 -9.48 -1.44 -9.04
CA ALA A 115 -10.11 -1.95 -7.81
C ALA A 115 -11.63 -1.82 -7.87
N HIS A 116 -12.17 -0.66 -8.28
CA HIS A 116 -13.62 -0.46 -8.39
C HIS A 116 -14.27 -1.33 -9.47
N THR A 117 -13.63 -1.51 -10.63
CA THR A 117 -14.15 -2.40 -11.69
C THR A 117 -14.19 -3.86 -11.21
N LYS A 118 -13.13 -4.35 -10.57
CA LYS A 118 -13.13 -5.69 -9.96
C LYS A 118 -14.23 -5.85 -8.90
N THR A 119 -14.48 -4.82 -8.09
CA THR A 119 -15.51 -4.89 -7.03
C THR A 119 -16.92 -4.91 -7.62
N TRP A 120 -17.17 -4.15 -8.69
CA TRP A 120 -18.44 -4.17 -9.43
C TRP A 120 -18.64 -5.50 -10.15
N GLU A 121 -17.63 -6.01 -10.85
CA GLU A 121 -17.68 -7.32 -11.52
C GLU A 121 -17.90 -8.47 -10.53
N GLN A 122 -17.20 -8.46 -9.39
CA GLN A 122 -17.40 -9.45 -8.32
C GLN A 122 -18.81 -9.38 -7.71
N SER A 123 -19.33 -8.17 -7.51
CA SER A 123 -20.69 -7.95 -6.99
C SER A 123 -21.75 -8.37 -8.00
N ALA A 124 -21.57 -8.03 -9.27
CA ALA A 124 -22.44 -8.42 -10.38
C ALA A 124 -22.46 -9.94 -10.57
N ASN A 125 -21.29 -10.60 -10.56
CA ASN A 125 -21.18 -12.05 -10.66
C ASN A 125 -21.83 -12.75 -9.46
N LYS A 126 -21.73 -12.19 -8.25
CA LYS A 126 -22.42 -12.72 -7.05
C LYS A 126 -23.94 -12.62 -7.19
N ILE A 127 -24.46 -11.52 -7.74
CA ILE A 127 -25.90 -11.33 -7.99
C ILE A 127 -26.39 -12.29 -9.08
N LEU A 128 -25.64 -12.42 -10.18
CA LEU A 128 -25.98 -13.33 -11.28
C LEU A 128 -25.99 -14.80 -10.82
N LYS A 129 -25.01 -15.21 -10.02
CA LYS A 129 -24.95 -16.54 -9.41
C LYS A 129 -26.18 -16.81 -8.54
N ARG A 130 -26.53 -15.89 -7.64
CA ARG A 130 -27.73 -16.01 -6.78
C ARG A 130 -29.02 -16.08 -7.59
N ARG A 131 -29.13 -15.31 -8.67
CA ARG A 131 -30.30 -15.37 -9.56
C ARG A 131 -30.37 -16.72 -10.28
N LYS A 132 -29.25 -17.23 -10.80
CA LYS A 132 -29.19 -18.55 -11.44
C LYS A 132 -29.62 -19.67 -10.49
N GLU A 133 -29.11 -19.66 -9.26
CA GLU A 133 -29.48 -20.63 -8.22
C GLU A 133 -30.97 -20.54 -7.84
N LEU A 134 -31.54 -19.32 -7.78
CA LEU A 134 -32.98 -19.12 -7.56
C LEU A 134 -33.82 -19.69 -8.71
N TRP A 135 -33.44 -19.42 -9.97
CA TRP A 135 -34.12 -19.95 -11.15
C TRP A 135 -34.06 -21.47 -11.23
N GLU A 136 -32.89 -22.08 -10.93
CA GLU A 136 -32.73 -23.54 -10.89
C GLU A 136 -33.54 -24.21 -9.77
N ARG A 137 -33.82 -23.50 -8.66
CA ARG A 137 -34.69 -23.98 -7.58
C ARG A 137 -36.16 -23.88 -7.96
N LEU A 138 -36.56 -22.80 -8.63
CA LEU A 138 -37.93 -22.60 -9.09
C LEU A 138 -38.30 -23.52 -10.26
N ALA A 139 -37.33 -23.88 -11.11
CA ALA A 139 -37.54 -24.80 -12.24
C ALA A 139 -37.62 -26.29 -11.83
N LYS A 140 -37.45 -26.61 -10.54
CA LYS A 140 -37.52 -27.97 -9.97
C LYS A 140 -38.80 -28.21 -9.15
N VAL A 141 -39.70 -27.25 -9.12
CA VAL A 141 -41.05 -27.30 -8.51
C VAL A 141 -42.07 -27.25 -9.63
#